data_AF-A0AAD5UDB5-F1
#
_entry.id   AF-A0AAD5UDB5-F1
#
_cell.length_a   1.000
_cell.length_b   1.000
_cell.length_c   1.000
_cell.angle_alpha   90.00
_cell.angle_beta   90.00
_cell.angle_gamma   90.00
#
_symmetry.space_group_name_H-M   'P 1'
#
loop_
_entity.id
_entity.type
_entity.pdbx_description
1 polymer ?
#
loop_
_entity_poly.entity_id
_entity_poly.type
_entity_poly.pdbx_seq_one_letter_code
_entity_poly.pdbx_strand_id
1 'polypeptide(L)'
;MESEKPCNVCTDFRKLRKKNKKLLKEMPCPLDKSTLGNYTWGFLHTMAAYYPETPSQADQQMMKNFITGLARFYPCSYCADHLQKEIVSNPPDVKNNYTLSMWFCNIHNEVNERLGKPIFDCSRVFERWRDGNKNCFE
;
A
#
# COMPACT_ATOMS: atom_id res chain seq x y z
N MET A 1 -47.63 39.80 28.17
CA MET A 1 -46.30 39.18 28.10
C MET A 1 -46.41 37.99 27.18
N GLU A 2 -45.88 38.08 25.97
CA GLU A 2 -45.75 36.91 25.11
C GLU A 2 -44.31 36.92 24.58
N SER A 3 -43.47 36.12 25.24
CA SER A 3 -42.08 35.92 24.85
C SER A 3 -42.07 35.13 23.54
N GLU A 4 -41.59 35.74 22.46
CA GLU A 4 -41.35 35.05 21.20
C GLU A 4 -40.50 33.80 21.44
N LYS A 5 -41.06 32.63 21.17
CA LYS A 5 -40.36 31.35 21.25
C LYS A 5 -39.31 31.31 20.13
N PRO A 6 -38.04 30.98 20.42
CA PRO A 6 -37.01 30.96 19.40
C PRO A 6 -37.30 29.86 18.37
N CYS A 7 -37.36 30.24 17.10
CA CYS A 7 -37.54 29.33 15.98
C CYS A 7 -36.42 28.26 15.96
N ASN A 8 -36.80 26.99 16.10
CA ASN A 8 -35.88 25.84 16.20
C ASN A 8 -34.99 25.65 14.96
N VAL A 9 -35.36 26.21 13.81
CA VAL A 9 -34.65 26.06 12.53
C VAL A 9 -33.23 26.67 12.58
N CYS A 10 -33.03 27.80 13.27
CA CYS A 10 -31.72 28.46 13.36
C CYS A 10 -30.71 27.70 14.26
N THR A 11 -31.19 26.90 15.22
CA THR A 11 -30.33 26.11 16.11
C THR A 11 -29.78 24.86 15.44
N ASP A 12 -30.50 24.33 14.45
CA ASP A 12 -30.15 23.11 13.73
C ASP A 12 -28.98 23.36 12.76
N PHE A 13 -29.00 24.49 12.04
CA PHE A 13 -27.88 24.90 11.18
C PHE A 13 -26.56 25.15 11.95
N ARG A 14 -26.62 25.70 13.17
CA ARG A 14 -25.42 25.88 14.02
C ARG A 14 -24.86 24.54 14.50
N LYS A 15 -25.73 23.57 14.83
CA LYS A 15 -25.33 22.20 15.22
C LYS A 15 -24.74 21.45 14.04
N LEU A 16 -25.37 21.50 12.86
CA LEU A 16 -24.84 20.95 11.60
C LEU A 16 -23.49 21.57 11.24
N ARG A 17 -23.33 22.89 11.36
CA ARG A 17 -22.06 23.59 11.10
C ARG A 17 -20.96 23.19 12.08
N LYS A 18 -21.28 23.02 13.37
CA LYS A 18 -20.32 22.52 14.38
C LYS A 18 -19.95 21.05 14.14
N LYS A 19 -20.92 20.20 13.76
CA LYS A 19 -20.71 18.79 13.40
C LYS A 19 -19.81 18.67 12.16
N ASN A 20 -20.04 19.47 11.12
CA ASN A 20 -19.20 19.52 9.92
C ASN A 20 -17.79 20.03 10.22
N LYS A 21 -17.63 21.01 11.11
CA LYS A 21 -16.31 21.50 11.53
C LYS A 21 -15.53 20.47 12.36
N LYS A 22 -16.23 19.60 13.10
CA LYS A 22 -15.65 18.45 13.81
C LYS A 22 -15.22 17.35 12.83
N LEU A 23 -16.10 16.96 11.89
CA LEU A 23 -15.82 16.01 10.82
C LEU A 23 -14.59 16.40 9.97
N LEU A 24 -14.48 17.68 9.59
CA LEU A 24 -13.32 18.19 8.85
C LEU A 24 -12.02 18.16 9.65
N LYS A 25 -12.09 18.19 10.97
CA LYS A 25 -10.92 18.12 11.87
C LYS A 25 -10.50 16.68 12.17
N GLU A 26 -11.40 15.72 11.98
CA GLU A 26 -11.17 14.28 12.18
C GLU A 26 -10.74 13.56 10.90
N MET A 27 -10.83 14.22 9.74
CA MET A 27 -10.38 13.66 8.47
C MET A 27 -8.84 13.60 8.42
N PRO A 28 -8.25 12.42 8.18
CA PRO A 28 -6.80 12.28 8.13
C PRO A 28 -6.19 13.04 6.94
N CYS A 29 -4.97 13.51 7.11
CA CYS A 29 -4.19 14.12 6.04
C CYS A 29 -3.92 13.11 4.90
N PRO A 30 -3.75 13.58 3.65
CA PRO A 30 -3.24 12.75 2.56
C PRO A 30 -1.88 12.13 2.95
N LEU A 31 -1.64 10.92 2.43
CA LEU A 31 -0.41 10.19 2.74
C LEU A 31 0.81 10.91 2.17
N ASP A 32 1.85 11.04 2.98
CA ASP A 32 3.17 11.42 2.49
C ASP A 32 3.82 10.25 1.71
N LYS A 33 4.94 10.53 1.04
CA LYS A 33 5.68 9.55 0.23
C LYS A 33 6.06 8.29 1.01
N SER A 34 6.55 8.44 2.25
CA SER A 34 7.02 7.31 3.06
C SER A 34 5.84 6.46 3.52
N THR A 35 4.77 7.10 3.98
CA THR A 35 3.57 6.42 4.46
C THR A 35 2.89 5.66 3.32
N LEU A 36 2.75 6.29 2.14
CA LEU A 36 2.24 5.63 0.94
C LEU A 36 3.13 4.44 0.53
N GLY A 37 4.45 4.61 0.56
CA GLY A 37 5.41 3.55 0.26
C GLY A 37 5.28 2.36 1.21
N ASN A 38 5.20 2.61 2.51
CA ASN A 38 5.06 1.55 3.52
C ASN A 38 3.77 0.74 3.32
N TYR A 39 2.64 1.40 3.06
CA TYR A 39 1.38 0.70 2.79
C TYR A 39 1.41 -0.07 1.47
N THR A 40 2.01 0.51 0.44
CA THR A 40 2.13 -0.15 -0.86
C THR A 40 2.99 -1.40 -0.74
N TRP A 41 4.16 -1.31 -0.09
CA TRP A 41 4.99 -2.48 0.15
C TRP A 41 4.28 -3.55 0.98
N GLY A 42 3.56 -3.15 2.03
CA GLY A 42 2.76 -4.08 2.83
C GLY A 42 1.74 -4.84 1.99
N PHE A 43 1.02 -4.13 1.11
CA PHE A 43 0.09 -4.74 0.17
C PHE A 43 0.80 -5.71 -0.81
N LEU A 44 1.86 -5.26 -1.48
CA LEU A 44 2.54 -6.04 -2.52
C LEU A 44 3.17 -7.32 -1.98
N HIS A 45 3.87 -7.24 -0.85
CA HIS A 45 4.50 -8.42 -0.26
C HIS A 45 3.46 -9.42 0.24
N THR A 46 2.36 -8.95 0.82
CA THR A 46 1.26 -9.84 1.23
C THR A 46 0.60 -10.50 0.01
N MET A 47 0.31 -9.71 -1.04
CA MET A 47 -0.24 -10.23 -2.30
C MET A 47 0.68 -11.30 -2.92
N ALA A 48 1.99 -11.07 -2.95
CA ALA A 48 2.97 -12.02 -3.46
C ALA A 48 3.03 -13.30 -2.62
N ALA A 49 2.95 -13.17 -1.30
CA ALA A 49 3.03 -14.31 -0.40
C ALA A 49 1.82 -15.25 -0.49
N TYR A 50 0.64 -14.69 -0.81
CA TYR A 50 -0.61 -15.41 -1.02
C TYR A 50 -0.93 -15.70 -2.50
N TYR A 51 -0.03 -15.35 -3.42
CA TYR A 51 -0.15 -15.75 -4.83
C TYR A 51 -0.18 -17.28 -4.94
N PRO A 52 -0.75 -17.89 -6.00
CA PRO A 52 -0.77 -19.34 -6.10
C PRO A 52 0.61 -19.97 -6.22
N GLU A 53 0.80 -21.16 -5.65
CA GLU A 53 1.98 -22.00 -5.87
C GLU A 53 2.05 -22.54 -7.31
N THR A 54 0.88 -22.74 -7.92
CA THR A 54 0.73 -23.18 -9.31
C THR A 54 -0.26 -22.27 -10.06
N PRO A 55 0.13 -21.04 -10.41
CA PRO A 55 -0.74 -20.08 -11.09
C PRO A 55 -1.00 -20.48 -12.54
N SER A 56 -2.21 -20.21 -13.04
CA SER A 56 -2.52 -20.40 -14.47
C SER A 56 -1.73 -19.40 -15.33
N GLN A 57 -1.62 -19.68 -16.64
CA GLN A 57 -1.00 -18.71 -17.56
C GLN A 57 -1.74 -17.35 -17.56
N ALA A 58 -3.07 -17.36 -17.36
CA ALA A 58 -3.87 -16.16 -17.22
C ALA A 58 -3.50 -15.38 -15.96
N ASP A 59 -3.35 -16.05 -14.81
CA ASP A 59 -2.95 -15.40 -13.55
C ASP A 59 -1.54 -14.79 -13.65
N GLN A 60 -0.62 -15.48 -14.31
CA GLN A 60 0.74 -14.97 -14.55
C GLN A 60 0.71 -13.71 -15.42
N GLN A 61 -0.08 -13.70 -16.49
CA GLN A 61 -0.23 -12.53 -17.35
C GLN A 61 -0.90 -11.37 -16.60
N MET A 62 -1.93 -11.65 -15.80
CA MET A 62 -2.61 -10.64 -14.99
C MET A 62 -1.67 -10.04 -13.95
N MET A 63 -0.83 -10.84 -13.30
CA MET A 63 0.16 -10.33 -12.33
C MET A 63 1.20 -9.42 -13.01
N LYS A 64 1.71 -9.79 -14.18
CA LYS A 64 2.63 -8.94 -14.97
C LYS A 64 1.96 -7.62 -15.37
N ASN A 65 0.70 -7.68 -15.80
CA ASN A 65 -0.08 -6.48 -16.16
C ASN A 65 -0.33 -5.60 -14.93
N PHE A 66 -0.64 -6.20 -13.78
CA PHE A 66 -0.82 -5.49 -12.52
C PHE A 66 0.46 -4.74 -12.13
N ILE A 67 1.62 -5.40 -12.16
CA ILE A 67 2.91 -4.79 -11.80
C ILE A 67 3.27 -3.66 -12.77
N THR A 68 3.05 -3.86 -14.08
CA THR A 68 3.24 -2.80 -15.08
C THR A 68 2.30 -1.62 -14.85
N GLY A 69 1.04 -1.89 -14.53
CA GLY A 69 0.04 -0.86 -14.20
C GLY A 69 0.41 -0.08 -12.95
N LEU A 70 0.85 -0.77 -11.89
CA LEU A 70 1.36 -0.15 -10.68
C LEU A 70 2.52 0.78 -11.01
N ALA A 71 3.51 0.31 -11.77
CA ALA A 71 4.68 1.11 -12.15
C ALA A 71 4.31 2.35 -12.96
N ARG A 72 3.24 2.29 -13.77
CA ARG A 72 2.73 3.45 -14.52
C ARG A 72 1.97 4.45 -13.65
N PHE A 73 1.17 3.98 -12.71
CA PHE A 73 0.21 4.81 -11.97
C PHE A 73 0.65 5.14 -10.55
N TYR A 74 1.83 4.69 -10.12
CA TYR A 74 2.33 5.00 -8.78
C TYR A 74 2.50 6.53 -8.60
N PRO A 75 1.88 7.16 -7.58
CA PRO A 75 1.78 8.63 -7.52
C PRO A 75 3.10 9.40 -7.39
N CYS A 76 4.15 8.76 -6.89
CA CYS A 76 5.48 9.35 -6.84
C CYS A 76 6.17 9.17 -8.20
N SER A 77 6.27 10.23 -9.01
CA SER A 77 6.78 10.17 -10.39
C SER A 77 8.15 9.52 -10.51
N TYR A 78 9.14 9.95 -9.74
CA TYR A 78 10.48 9.34 -9.81
C TYR A 78 10.53 7.92 -9.26
N CYS A 79 9.67 7.56 -8.31
CA CYS A 79 9.54 6.20 -7.83
C CYS A 79 8.94 5.30 -8.93
N ALA A 80 7.93 5.81 -9.63
CA ALA A 80 7.27 5.16 -10.77
C ALA A 80 8.24 4.96 -11.94
N ASP A 81 8.99 6.00 -12.32
CA ASP A 81 10.00 5.93 -13.38
C ASP A 81 11.11 4.94 -13.04
N HIS A 82 11.51 4.88 -11.77
CA HIS A 82 12.50 3.91 -11.32
C HIS A 82 11.96 2.48 -11.39
N LEU A 83 10.76 2.22 -10.87
CA LEU A 83 10.14 0.89 -10.94
C LEU A 83 9.91 0.42 -12.39
N GLN A 84 9.53 1.33 -13.30
CA GLN A 84 9.41 1.02 -14.73
C GLN A 84 10.75 0.56 -15.33
N LYS A 85 11.87 1.19 -14.95
CA LYS A 85 13.20 0.77 -15.39
C LYS A 85 13.58 -0.60 -14.81
N GLU A 86 13.30 -0.82 -13.53
CA GLU A 86 13.60 -2.10 -12.88
C GLU A 86 12.80 -3.26 -13.49
N ILE A 87 11.54 -3.05 -13.86
CA ILE A 87 10.75 -4.09 -14.54
C ILE A 87 11.37 -4.49 -15.90
N VAL A 88 12.07 -3.56 -16.57
CA VAL A 88 12.73 -3.85 -17.85
C VAL A 88 14.06 -4.59 -17.64
N SER A 89 14.89 -4.15 -16.69
CA SER A 89 16.17 -4.80 -16.38
C SER A 89 15.99 -6.15 -15.67
N ASN A 90 15.04 -6.21 -14.75
CA ASN A 90 14.76 -7.33 -13.85
C ASN A 90 13.26 -7.68 -13.91
N PRO A 91 12.78 -8.37 -14.97
CA PRO A 91 11.37 -8.68 -15.13
C PRO A 91 10.80 -9.52 -13.97
N PRO A 92 9.52 -9.32 -13.59
CA PRO A 92 8.89 -10.07 -12.49
C PRO A 92 8.78 -11.56 -12.78
N ASP A 93 9.32 -12.38 -11.86
CA ASP A 93 9.16 -13.84 -11.89
C ASP A 93 7.87 -14.27 -11.19
N VAL A 94 6.81 -14.37 -11.99
CA VAL A 94 5.45 -14.72 -11.55
C VAL A 94 5.17 -16.23 -11.62
N LYS A 95 6.17 -17.11 -11.66
CA LYS A 95 5.93 -18.56 -11.80
C LYS A 95 5.17 -19.17 -10.62
N ASN A 96 5.37 -18.65 -9.42
CA ASN A 96 4.68 -19.04 -8.19
C ASN A 96 4.85 -17.98 -7.09
N ASN A 97 4.23 -18.20 -5.94
CA ASN A 97 4.35 -17.31 -4.78
C ASN A 97 5.79 -17.05 -4.34
N TYR A 98 6.64 -18.08 -4.34
CA TYR A 98 8.02 -17.97 -3.89
C TYR A 98 8.83 -17.08 -4.82
N THR A 99 8.81 -17.35 -6.13
CA THR A 99 9.57 -16.54 -7.09
C THR A 99 9.09 -15.09 -7.11
N LEU A 100 7.78 -14.86 -6.96
CA LEU A 100 7.21 -13.52 -6.93
C LEU A 100 7.59 -12.78 -5.64
N SER A 101 7.53 -13.46 -4.49
CA SER A 101 7.93 -12.88 -3.20
C SER A 101 9.42 -12.53 -3.17
N MET A 102 10.27 -13.40 -3.72
CA MET A 102 11.70 -13.15 -3.86
C MET A 102 11.98 -11.96 -4.78
N TRP A 103 11.27 -11.86 -5.91
CA TRP A 103 11.41 -10.72 -6.82
C TRP A 103 11.05 -9.40 -6.14
N PHE A 104 9.91 -9.32 -5.46
CA PHE A 104 9.54 -8.12 -4.70
C PHE A 104 10.53 -7.80 -3.58
N CYS A 105 11.07 -8.82 -2.91
CA CYS A 105 12.08 -8.62 -1.87
C CYS A 105 13.36 -7.99 -2.44
N ASN A 106 13.85 -8.50 -3.57
CA ASN A 106 15.06 -7.99 -4.21
C ASN A 106 14.89 -6.54 -4.66
N ILE A 107 13.80 -6.19 -5.34
CA ILE A 107 13.53 -4.80 -5.74
C ILE A 107 13.35 -3.89 -4.52
N HIS A 108 12.69 -4.36 -3.46
CA HIS A 108 12.57 -3.59 -2.24
C HIS A 108 13.95 -3.33 -1.60
N ASN A 109 14.88 -4.29 -1.68
CA ASN A 109 16.25 -4.11 -1.23
C ASN A 109 17.07 -3.15 -2.08
N GLU A 110 16.87 -3.10 -3.40
CA GLU A 110 17.47 -2.06 -4.24
C GLU A 110 16.99 -0.66 -3.83
N VAL A 111 15.70 -0.52 -3.49
CA VAL A 111 15.16 0.74 -2.95
C VAL A 111 15.75 1.04 -1.57
N ASN A 112 15.92 0.04 -0.71
CA ASN A 112 16.56 0.21 0.60
C ASN A 112 18.00 0.71 0.46
N GLU A 113 18.79 0.09 -0.41
CA GLU A 113 20.18 0.49 -0.66
C GLU A 113 20.27 1.95 -1.12
N ARG A 114 19.45 2.35 -2.08
CA ARG A 114 19.37 3.75 -2.56
C ARG A 114 19.00 4.75 -1.49
N LEU A 115 18.22 4.34 -0.49
CA LEU A 115 17.79 5.16 0.62
C LEU A 115 18.73 5.04 1.84
N GLY A 116 19.82 4.28 1.74
CA GLY A 116 20.75 4.03 2.86
C GLY A 116 20.11 3.23 4.00
N LYS A 117 19.10 2.40 3.71
CA LYS A 117 18.42 1.52 4.67
C LYS A 117 19.09 0.14 4.70
N PRO A 118 18.98 -0.60 5.83
CA PRO A 118 19.46 -1.97 5.89
C PRO A 118 18.81 -2.87 4.84
N ILE A 119 19.58 -3.82 4.33
CA ILE A 119 19.09 -4.88 3.44
C ILE A 119 18.28 -5.88 4.27
N PHE A 120 17.09 -6.23 3.77
CA PHE A 120 16.25 -7.26 4.34
C PHE A 120 16.69 -8.65 3.86
N ASP A 121 16.76 -9.62 4.77
CA ASP A 121 17.05 -11.02 4.44
C ASP A 121 15.83 -11.68 3.77
N CYS A 122 15.90 -11.83 2.44
CA CYS A 122 14.81 -12.40 1.66
C CYS A 122 14.48 -13.85 2.01
N SER A 123 15.36 -14.60 2.69
CA SER A 123 15.03 -15.94 3.19
C SER A 123 13.88 -15.92 4.21
N ARG A 124 13.63 -14.76 4.83
CA ARG A 124 12.57 -14.54 5.83
C ARG A 124 11.33 -13.86 5.25
N VAL A 125 11.19 -13.80 3.92
CA VAL A 125 10.08 -13.08 3.26
C VAL A 125 8.71 -13.66 3.67
N PHE A 126 8.56 -14.98 3.75
CA PHE A 126 7.29 -15.58 4.18
C PHE A 126 7.04 -15.45 5.68
N GLU A 127 8.09 -15.56 6.51
CA GLU A 127 7.97 -15.29 7.95
C GLU A 127 7.42 -13.88 8.18
N ARG A 128 7.91 -12.89 7.44
CA ARG A 128 7.51 -11.50 7.58
C ARG A 128 6.11 -11.20 7.04
N TRP A 129 5.70 -11.84 5.95
CA TRP A 129 4.52 -11.41 5.17
C TRP A 129 3.37 -12.42 5.11
N ARG A 130 3.54 -13.63 5.66
CA ARG A 130 2.50 -14.67 5.66
C ARG A 130 2.44 -15.45 6.97
N ASP A 131 3.55 -16.05 7.36
CA ASP A 131 3.56 -17.10 8.40
C ASP A 131 3.63 -16.51 9.81
N GLY A 132 4.24 -15.34 9.97
CA GLY A 132 4.52 -14.74 11.27
C GLY A 132 5.66 -15.48 11.99
N ASN A 133 6.25 -14.82 12.99
CA ASN A 133 7.16 -15.47 13.92
C ASN A 133 6.45 -15.79 15.24
N LYS A 134 7.14 -16.43 16.18
CA LYS A 134 6.58 -16.83 17.48
C LYS A 134 5.94 -15.67 18.25
N ASN A 135 6.43 -14.44 18.06
CA ASN A 135 5.95 -13.25 18.77
C ASN A 135 4.68 -12.64 18.13
N CYS A 136 4.22 -13.13 16.97
CA CYS A 136 3.00 -12.63 16.32
C CYS A 136 1.72 -13.24 16.89
N PHE A 137 1.84 -14.32 17.68
CA PHE A 137 0.71 -15.09 18.20
C PHE A 137 0.71 -15.20 19.74
N GLU A 138 1.57 -14.43 20.40
CA GLU A 138 1.51 -14.13 21.83
C GLU A 138 0.59 -12.93 22.09
#